data_AF-A0A843FZJ5-F1
#
_entry.id   AF-A0A843FZJ5-F1
#
_cell.length_a   1.000
_cell.length_b   1.000
_cell.length_c   1.000
_cell.angle_alpha   90.00
_cell.angle_beta   90.00
_cell.angle_gamma   90.00
#
_symmetry.space_group_name_H-M   'P 1'
#
loop_
_entity.id
_entity.type
_entity.pdbx_description
1 polymer ?
#
loop_
_entity_poly.entity_id
_entity_poly.type
_entity_poly.pdbx_seq_one_letter_code
_entity_poly.pdbx_strand_id
1 'polypeptide(L)'
;MITQRAVSAVEDILKAASFDVEPGTGGASLTAYRGEECLLVLCSDNPDEINNFAVKKYKYKTDGGFAYCKKLLFTMKKVGYLEECTVWGHEELAKYAGQAVIADILGEHIALDFEYNSQTASPSGAVGAQKSGVMTLDDYGPELVCLPENITADRAQKMAGIRGEVCFVYIPHYLYTCTSRGEKQCGKYLINFDRDEKGLINAITGSKCEIESEKLENVKPETKNVSGGAKVMEAKVKKSEISESLLKSLVEDLTKNVRVNHSEGDAIYYEDLKVAPDKDNIKVELELVYLPVVQIRGDKIVEIDMMSGEILREPVDDGVELL
;
A
#
# COMPACT_ATOMS: atom_id res chain seq x y z
N MET A 1 -8.71 6.30 38.35
CA MET A 1 -8.05 5.06 38.78
C MET A 1 -7.95 4.17 37.56
N ILE A 2 -6.76 4.08 36.96
CA ILE A 2 -6.51 3.02 36.00
C ILE A 2 -6.71 1.69 36.74
N THR A 3 -7.60 0.85 36.20
CA THR A 3 -8.04 -0.36 36.87
C THR A 3 -6.90 -1.36 36.97
N GLN A 4 -6.89 -2.21 38.01
CA GLN A 4 -6.01 -3.38 38.12
C GLN A 4 -5.98 -4.25 36.85
N ARG A 5 -7.06 -4.18 36.05
CA ARG A 5 -7.18 -4.84 34.74
C ARG A 5 -6.20 -4.30 33.70
N ALA A 6 -5.93 -3.00 33.69
CA ALA A 6 -4.95 -2.42 32.75
C ALA A 6 -3.52 -2.84 33.13
N VAL A 7 -3.21 -2.93 34.43
CA VAL A 7 -1.93 -3.47 34.89
C VAL A 7 -1.76 -4.92 34.44
N SER A 8 -2.79 -5.76 34.65
CA SER A 8 -2.79 -7.15 34.19
C SER A 8 -2.60 -7.26 32.67
N ALA A 9 -3.31 -6.43 31.88
CA ALA A 9 -3.19 -6.47 30.43
C ALA A 9 -1.78 -6.08 29.95
N VAL A 10 -1.16 -5.05 30.55
CA VAL A 10 0.22 -4.66 30.23
C VAL A 10 1.22 -5.75 30.67
N GLU A 11 0.98 -6.41 31.80
CA GLU A 11 1.79 -7.55 32.25
C GLU A 11 1.74 -8.71 31.26
N ASP A 12 0.56 -9.09 30.77
CA ASP A 12 0.39 -10.18 29.79
C ASP A 12 1.11 -9.86 28.47
N ILE A 13 1.01 -8.60 28.01
CA ILE A 13 1.75 -8.10 26.84
C ILE A 13 3.26 -8.26 27.02
N LEU A 14 3.80 -7.83 28.16
CA LEU A 14 5.23 -7.89 28.42
C LEU A 14 5.73 -9.33 28.52
N LYS A 15 4.96 -10.24 29.11
CA LYS A 15 5.29 -11.67 29.16
C LYS A 15 5.32 -12.29 27.76
N ALA A 16 4.35 -11.97 26.91
CA ALA A 16 4.35 -12.41 25.51
C ALA A 16 5.59 -11.89 24.75
N ALA A 17 6.17 -10.76 25.18
CA ALA A 17 7.39 -10.19 24.64
C ALA A 17 8.69 -10.74 25.25
N SER A 18 8.60 -11.86 25.98
CA SER A 18 9.71 -12.52 26.70
C SER A 18 10.32 -11.67 27.83
N PHE A 19 9.57 -10.76 28.43
CA PHE A 19 10.01 -10.12 29.66
C PHE A 19 9.60 -10.96 30.88
N ASP A 20 10.50 -11.04 31.84
CA ASP A 20 10.17 -11.48 33.19
C ASP A 20 9.61 -10.27 33.97
N VAL A 21 8.37 -10.39 34.47
CA VAL A 21 7.62 -9.25 35.01
C VAL A 21 7.36 -9.44 36.50
N GLU A 22 7.79 -8.46 37.29
CA GLU A 22 7.60 -8.39 38.73
C GLU A 22 6.73 -7.19 39.13
N PRO A 23 6.07 -7.23 40.30
CA PRO A 23 5.42 -6.05 40.88
C PRO A 23 6.38 -4.85 40.98
N GLY A 24 5.90 -3.68 40.57
CA GLY A 24 6.72 -2.47 40.53
C GLY A 24 7.23 -2.02 41.91
N THR A 25 8.44 -1.45 41.93
CA THR A 25 9.02 -0.80 43.11
C THR A 25 9.19 0.71 42.87
N GLY A 26 9.26 1.51 43.95
CA GLY A 26 9.57 2.94 43.84
C GLY A 26 8.54 3.81 43.12
N GLY A 27 7.26 3.40 43.15
CA GLY A 27 6.14 4.12 42.53
C GLY A 27 5.77 3.66 41.11
N ALA A 28 6.45 2.65 40.57
CA ALA A 28 6.05 1.97 39.35
C ALA A 28 4.95 0.93 39.61
N SER A 29 4.17 0.61 38.59
CA SER A 29 3.16 -0.47 38.60
C SER A 29 3.78 -1.84 38.35
N LEU A 30 4.73 -1.94 37.42
CA LEU A 30 5.45 -3.18 37.07
C LEU A 30 6.94 -2.88 36.83
N THR A 31 7.76 -3.90 37.02
CA THR A 31 9.16 -3.92 36.55
C THR A 31 9.33 -5.13 35.64
N ALA A 32 9.93 -4.95 34.47
CA ALA A 32 10.10 -5.99 33.47
C ALA A 32 11.56 -6.11 33.04
N TYR A 33 12.06 -7.34 32.96
CA TYR A 33 13.46 -7.64 32.65
C TYR A 33 13.59 -8.54 31.42
N ARG A 34 14.56 -8.24 30.56
CA ARG A 34 14.91 -9.10 29.41
C ARG A 34 16.40 -8.97 29.11
N GLY A 35 17.20 -9.98 29.49
CA GLY A 35 18.66 -9.89 29.42
C GLY A 35 19.20 -8.74 30.29
N GLU A 36 19.91 -7.80 29.68
CA GLU A 36 20.41 -6.56 30.33
C GLU A 36 19.47 -5.35 30.10
N GLU A 37 18.22 -5.58 29.70
CA GLU A 37 17.21 -4.53 29.63
C GLU A 37 16.32 -4.54 30.88
N CYS A 38 16.20 -3.37 31.53
CA CYS A 38 15.22 -3.11 32.58
C CYS A 38 14.18 -2.11 32.06
N LEU A 39 12.90 -2.44 32.18
CA LEU A 39 11.78 -1.58 31.86
C LEU A 39 10.93 -1.34 33.11
N LEU A 40 10.74 -0.08 33.47
CA LEU A 40 9.80 0.32 34.51
C LEU A 40 8.51 0.78 33.87
N VAL A 41 7.39 0.31 34.40
CA VAL A 41 6.06 0.59 33.85
C VAL A 41 5.23 1.32 34.89
N LEU A 42 4.66 2.46 34.53
CA LEU A 42 3.65 3.15 35.30
C LEU A 42 2.31 3.08 34.57
N CYS A 43 1.27 2.56 35.22
CA CYS A 43 -0.11 2.65 34.73
C CYS A 43 -0.86 3.68 35.59
N SER A 44 -0.91 4.95 35.16
CA SER A 44 -1.62 6.00 35.91
C SER A 44 -2.23 7.08 35.02
N ASP A 45 -3.34 7.66 35.49
CA ASP A 45 -3.99 8.86 34.93
C ASP A 45 -3.81 10.09 35.84
N ASN A 46 -3.03 9.94 36.91
CA ASN A 46 -2.76 10.99 37.87
C ASN A 46 -1.57 11.84 37.37
N PRO A 47 -1.77 13.12 37.03
CA PRO A 47 -0.71 13.97 36.47
C PRO A 47 0.49 14.11 37.40
N ASP A 48 0.29 14.08 38.73
CA ASP A 48 1.39 14.20 39.69
C ASP A 48 2.26 12.93 39.70
N GLU A 49 1.66 11.75 39.61
CA GLU A 49 2.39 10.48 39.51
C GLU A 49 3.15 10.38 38.19
N ILE A 50 2.49 10.78 37.09
CA ILE A 50 3.07 10.80 35.74
C ILE A 50 4.30 11.71 35.69
N ASN A 51 4.17 12.95 36.19
CA ASN A 51 5.28 13.90 36.20
C ASN A 51 6.44 13.41 37.08
N ASN A 52 6.13 12.86 38.27
CA ASN A 52 7.15 12.30 39.15
C ASN A 52 7.91 11.13 38.50
N PHE A 53 7.21 10.28 37.75
CA PHE A 53 7.80 9.14 37.05
C PHE A 53 8.63 9.58 35.84
N ALA A 54 8.17 10.58 35.08
CA ALA A 54 8.90 11.14 33.95
C ALA A 54 10.23 11.78 34.39
N VAL A 55 10.26 12.51 35.50
CA VAL A 55 11.47 13.23 35.97
C VAL A 55 12.49 12.30 36.63
N LYS A 56 12.05 11.27 37.36
CA LYS A 56 12.98 10.41 38.13
C LYS A 56 13.78 9.49 37.21
N LYS A 57 15.11 9.53 37.27
CA LYS A 57 15.95 8.52 36.60
C LYS A 57 16.10 7.29 37.50
N TYR A 58 15.74 6.13 36.98
CA TYR A 58 15.82 4.87 37.71
C TYR A 58 17.05 4.09 37.25
N LYS A 59 17.78 3.54 38.20
CA LYS A 59 18.96 2.71 37.97
C LYS A 59 18.75 1.36 38.60
N TYR A 60 19.23 0.32 37.95
CA TYR A 60 19.27 -1.02 38.49
C TYR A 60 20.70 -1.57 38.40
N LYS A 61 21.01 -2.53 39.27
CA LYS A 61 22.36 -3.09 39.40
C LYS A 61 22.48 -4.30 38.48
N THR A 62 23.47 -4.27 37.59
CA THR A 62 23.88 -5.40 36.74
C THR A 62 25.25 -5.91 37.18
N ASP A 63 25.65 -7.08 36.67
CA ASP A 63 26.97 -7.65 36.91
C ASP A 63 28.11 -6.76 36.39
N GLY A 64 27.81 -5.87 35.43
CA GLY A 64 28.71 -4.87 34.86
C GLY A 64 28.63 -3.45 35.46
N GLY A 65 27.78 -3.19 36.46
CA GLY A 65 27.65 -1.88 37.10
C GLY A 65 26.21 -1.43 37.37
N PHE A 66 25.90 -0.15 37.11
CA PHE A 66 24.54 0.37 37.16
C PHE A 66 24.07 0.75 35.76
N ALA A 67 22.92 0.22 35.34
CA ALA A 67 22.27 0.57 34.08
C ALA A 67 20.98 1.36 34.34
N TYR A 68 20.59 2.21 33.40
CA TYR A 68 19.35 2.98 33.48
C TYR A 68 18.18 2.13 32.97
N CYS A 69 17.07 2.13 33.70
CA CYS A 69 15.84 1.48 33.22
C CYS A 69 15.16 2.37 32.17
N LYS A 70 14.69 1.74 31.09
CA LYS A 70 13.72 2.34 30.15
C LYS A 70 12.40 2.57 30.90
N LYS A 71 11.59 3.52 30.45
CA LYS A 71 10.29 3.83 31.08
C LYS A 71 9.15 3.69 30.10
N LEU A 72 8.09 3.05 30.57
CA LEU A 72 6.82 2.93 29.89
C LEU A 72 5.72 3.54 30.76
N LEU A 73 4.97 4.49 30.22
CA LEU A 73 3.76 5.03 30.83
C LEU A 73 2.55 4.52 30.06
N PHE A 74 1.64 3.86 30.75
CA PHE A 74 0.30 3.61 30.25
C PHE A 74 -0.69 4.61 30.88
N THR A 75 -1.46 5.31 30.04
CA THR A 75 -2.47 6.28 30.46
C THR A 75 -3.64 6.36 29.48
N MET A 76 -4.85 6.57 29.99
CA MET A 76 -6.05 6.82 29.17
C MET A 76 -6.24 8.31 28.85
N LYS A 77 -5.43 9.19 29.44
CA LYS A 77 -5.48 10.63 29.19
C LYS A 77 -4.49 11.02 28.11
N LYS A 78 -4.85 12.06 27.34
CA LYS A 78 -3.89 12.72 26.47
C LYS A 78 -2.82 13.40 27.33
N VAL A 79 -1.60 12.91 27.23
CA VAL A 79 -0.42 13.50 27.86
C VAL A 79 0.45 14.07 26.74
N GLY A 80 1.07 15.23 26.99
CA GLY A 80 2.05 15.80 26.07
C GLY A 80 3.32 14.96 25.99
N TYR A 81 4.28 15.40 25.19
CA TYR A 81 5.58 14.75 25.10
C TYR A 81 6.26 14.70 26.48
N LEU A 82 6.73 13.50 26.88
CA LEU A 82 7.49 13.27 28.09
C LEU A 82 8.89 12.82 27.72
N GLU A 83 9.89 13.49 28.28
CA GLU A 83 11.26 13.07 28.10
C GLU A 83 11.53 11.73 28.84
N GLU A 84 12.30 10.85 28.20
CA GLU A 84 12.77 9.53 28.60
C GLU A 84 11.66 8.53 28.92
N CYS A 85 10.49 8.67 28.27
CA CYS A 85 9.32 7.84 28.54
C CYS A 85 8.53 7.46 27.27
N THR A 86 8.39 6.16 27.00
CA THR A 86 7.44 5.64 26.00
C THR A 86 6.03 5.73 26.57
N VAL A 87 5.06 6.24 25.81
CA VAL A 87 3.68 6.41 26.27
C VAL A 87 2.75 5.50 25.47
N TRP A 88 1.96 4.69 26.17
CA TRP A 88 0.90 3.86 25.61
C TRP A 88 -0.47 4.41 26.03
N GLY A 89 -1.32 4.62 25.03
CA GLY A 89 -2.73 4.89 25.18
C GLY A 89 -3.59 3.65 24.96
N HIS A 90 -4.88 3.87 24.75
CA HIS A 90 -5.82 2.77 24.48
C HIS A 90 -5.53 2.05 23.15
N GLU A 91 -4.93 2.74 22.17
CA GLU A 91 -4.60 2.18 20.85
C GLU A 91 -3.45 1.18 20.96
N GLU A 92 -2.36 1.55 21.64
CA GLU A 92 -1.23 0.66 21.89
C GLU A 92 -1.64 -0.52 22.75
N LEU A 93 -2.48 -0.31 23.77
CA LEU A 93 -2.96 -1.41 24.60
C LEU A 93 -3.79 -2.41 23.78
N ALA A 94 -4.72 -1.92 22.95
CA ALA A 94 -5.54 -2.78 22.09
C ALA A 94 -4.68 -3.57 21.08
N LYS A 95 -3.71 -2.89 20.45
CA LYS A 95 -2.76 -3.47 19.51
C LYS A 95 -1.94 -4.59 20.14
N TYR A 96 -1.21 -4.28 21.21
CA TYR A 96 -0.29 -5.22 21.82
C TYR A 96 -1.02 -6.35 22.55
N ALA A 97 -2.20 -6.11 23.13
CA ALA A 97 -3.01 -7.18 23.72
C ALA A 97 -3.45 -8.19 22.67
N GLY A 98 -3.89 -7.74 21.48
CA GLY A 98 -4.24 -8.62 20.37
C GLY A 98 -3.04 -9.45 19.89
N GLN A 99 -1.88 -8.82 19.73
CA GLN A 99 -0.64 -9.50 19.33
C GLN A 99 -0.18 -10.52 20.37
N ALA A 100 -0.24 -10.18 21.66
CA ALA A 100 0.14 -11.06 22.75
C ALA A 100 -0.69 -12.35 22.75
N VAL A 101 -2.00 -12.26 22.52
CA VAL A 101 -2.88 -13.44 22.44
C VAL A 101 -2.53 -14.33 21.24
N ILE A 102 -2.28 -13.73 20.07
CA ILE A 102 -1.91 -14.52 18.88
C ILE A 102 -0.56 -15.19 19.07
N ALA A 103 0.43 -14.47 19.62
CA ALA A 103 1.75 -15.00 19.89
C ALA A 103 1.70 -16.17 20.88
N ASP A 104 0.89 -16.07 21.94
CA ASP A 104 0.67 -17.16 22.88
C ASP A 104 0.07 -18.41 22.20
N ILE A 105 -0.92 -18.23 21.31
CA ILE A 105 -1.53 -19.33 20.55
C ILE A 105 -0.51 -20.00 19.60
N LEU A 106 0.34 -19.20 18.96
CA LEU A 106 1.32 -19.69 17.97
C LEU A 106 2.63 -20.17 18.62
N GLY A 107 2.82 -19.95 19.93
CA GLY A 107 4.09 -20.22 20.61
C GLY A 107 5.23 -19.29 20.16
N GLU A 108 4.88 -18.08 19.71
CA GLU A 108 5.81 -17.04 19.26
C GLU A 108 5.96 -15.95 20.33
N HIS A 109 6.90 -15.03 20.11
CA HIS A 109 7.11 -13.88 21.00
C HIS A 109 6.92 -12.57 20.26
N ILE A 110 6.29 -11.60 20.90
CA ILE A 110 6.10 -10.27 20.30
C ILE A 110 7.34 -9.40 20.50
N ALA A 111 7.73 -8.64 19.47
CA ALA A 111 8.77 -7.63 19.60
C ALA A 111 8.12 -6.31 20.05
N LEU A 112 8.46 -5.85 21.25
CA LEU A 112 8.10 -4.52 21.72
C LEU A 112 9.26 -3.56 21.46
N ASP A 113 8.98 -2.48 20.73
CA ASP A 113 9.91 -1.38 20.57
C ASP A 113 9.63 -0.31 21.63
N PHE A 114 10.67 0.05 22.37
CA PHE A 114 10.67 1.09 23.38
C PHE A 114 11.59 2.25 22.99
N GLU A 115 11.89 2.38 21.70
CA GLU A 115 12.57 3.54 21.17
C GLU A 115 11.77 4.81 21.47
N TYR A 116 12.53 5.82 21.85
CA TYR A 116 12.02 7.03 22.43
C TYR A 116 11.37 7.85 21.32
N ASN A 117 10.10 8.22 21.53
CA ASN A 117 9.28 8.92 20.55
C ASN A 117 9.76 10.36 20.31
N SER A 118 10.87 10.57 19.59
CA SER A 118 11.32 11.89 19.14
C SER A 118 10.50 12.33 17.94
N GLN A 119 9.23 12.65 18.14
CA GLN A 119 8.37 13.23 17.13
C GLN A 119 7.57 14.40 17.70
N THR A 120 8.24 15.55 17.84
CA THR A 120 7.66 16.87 17.51
C THR A 120 8.80 17.86 17.26
N ALA A 121 9.31 17.91 16.01
CA ALA A 121 9.82 19.09 15.29
C ALA A 121 10.92 18.70 14.27
N SER A 122 10.51 18.68 12.99
CA SER A 122 11.31 18.82 11.76
C SER A 122 12.42 17.79 11.43
N PRO A 123 12.42 17.20 10.21
CA PRO A 123 13.36 16.16 9.82
C PRO A 123 14.67 16.76 9.26
N SER A 124 15.79 16.36 9.85
CA SER A 124 17.12 16.59 9.31
C SER A 124 18.02 15.41 9.66
N GLY A 125 18.28 14.57 8.65
CA GLY A 125 19.62 14.07 8.38
C GLY A 125 20.14 12.85 9.13
N ALA A 126 20.20 11.74 8.37
CA ALA A 126 21.25 10.72 8.36
C ALA A 126 21.29 9.75 9.57
N VAL A 127 21.68 8.48 9.50
CA VAL A 127 22.50 7.69 8.57
C VAL A 127 21.96 6.26 8.60
N GLY A 128 22.07 5.54 7.48
CA GLY A 128 21.57 4.17 7.35
C GLY A 128 22.17 3.15 8.31
N ALA A 129 21.36 2.15 8.61
CA ALA A 129 21.82 0.80 8.89
C ALA A 129 20.76 -0.16 8.34
N GLN A 130 21.19 -1.00 7.39
CA GLN A 130 20.44 -2.21 7.03
C GLN A 130 20.23 -3.02 8.30
N LYS A 131 19.00 -3.07 8.81
CA LYS A 131 18.55 -4.13 9.71
C LYS A 131 17.55 -4.97 8.93
N SER A 132 17.89 -6.24 8.72
CA SER A 132 16.93 -7.27 8.34
C SER A 132 15.71 -7.17 9.25
N GLY A 133 14.62 -6.63 8.72
CA GLY A 133 13.42 -6.34 9.48
C GLY A 133 12.57 -7.58 9.67
N VAL A 134 12.35 -7.96 10.92
CA VAL A 134 11.15 -8.69 11.30
C VAL A 134 10.01 -7.68 11.13
N MET A 135 9.12 -7.94 10.17
CA MET A 135 8.02 -7.04 9.81
C MET A 135 7.02 -6.91 10.97
N THR A 136 6.64 -5.69 11.31
CA THR A 136 5.61 -5.35 12.30
C THR A 136 4.25 -5.15 11.60
N LEU A 137 3.12 -5.28 12.30
CA LEU A 137 1.78 -5.07 11.71
C LEU A 137 1.53 -3.65 11.15
N ASP A 138 2.32 -2.65 11.54
CA ASP A 138 2.28 -1.29 10.96
C ASP A 138 3.03 -1.22 9.62
N ASP A 139 3.82 -2.24 9.29
CA ASP A 139 4.46 -2.40 7.98
C ASP A 139 3.49 -2.98 6.95
N TYR A 140 2.26 -3.36 7.33
CA TYR A 140 1.26 -3.94 6.42
C TYR A 140 0.11 -2.96 6.18
N GLY A 141 0.10 -2.36 5.01
CA GLY A 141 -1.08 -1.78 4.37
C GLY A 141 -1.99 -2.86 3.77
N PRO A 142 -3.05 -2.48 3.03
CA PRO A 142 -4.01 -3.44 2.50
C PRO A 142 -3.37 -4.47 1.56
N GLU A 143 -3.96 -5.65 1.52
CA GLU A 143 -3.65 -6.64 0.50
C GLU A 143 -4.21 -6.16 -0.85
N LEU A 144 -3.32 -5.94 -1.83
CA LEU A 144 -3.68 -5.45 -3.15
C LEU A 144 -3.22 -6.44 -4.23
N VAL A 145 -4.02 -6.58 -5.28
CA VAL A 145 -3.58 -7.22 -6.52
C VAL A 145 -2.79 -6.20 -7.33
N CYS A 146 -1.49 -6.41 -7.46
CA CYS A 146 -0.58 -5.44 -8.05
C CYS A 146 0.08 -5.96 -9.32
N LEU A 147 0.39 -5.03 -10.21
CA LEU A 147 1.26 -5.29 -11.34
C LEU A 147 2.71 -5.52 -10.83
N PRO A 148 3.52 -6.31 -11.56
CA PRO A 148 4.87 -6.67 -11.13
C PRO A 148 5.80 -5.45 -11.08
N GLU A 149 6.71 -5.47 -10.10
CA GLU A 149 7.78 -4.48 -9.97
C GLU A 149 9.04 -4.99 -10.68
N ASN A 150 9.34 -4.43 -11.85
CA ASN A 150 10.51 -4.82 -12.66
C ASN A 150 11.76 -3.99 -12.32
N ILE A 151 11.59 -2.89 -11.58
CA ILE A 151 12.69 -2.06 -11.08
C ILE A 151 12.60 -1.91 -9.56
N THR A 152 13.74 -1.67 -8.91
CA THR A 152 13.81 -1.43 -7.46
C THR A 152 13.69 0.06 -7.15
N ALA A 153 13.29 0.40 -5.91
CA ALA A 153 13.22 1.79 -5.46
C ALA A 153 14.57 2.53 -5.55
N ASP A 154 15.69 1.85 -5.24
CA ASP A 154 17.05 2.40 -5.42
C ASP A 154 17.35 2.72 -6.90
N ARG A 155 16.93 1.84 -7.82
CA ARG A 155 17.06 2.10 -9.26
C ARG A 155 16.18 3.27 -9.70
N ALA A 156 14.93 3.34 -9.23
CA ALA A 156 14.02 4.44 -9.50
C ALA A 156 14.62 5.78 -9.03
N GLN A 157 15.16 5.82 -7.81
CA GLN A 157 15.80 7.02 -7.27
C GLN A 157 17.02 7.47 -8.08
N LYS A 158 17.83 6.53 -8.60
CA LYS A 158 18.91 6.84 -9.53
C LYS A 158 18.39 7.41 -10.86
N MET A 159 17.29 6.87 -11.38
CA MET A 159 16.67 7.32 -12.62
C MET A 159 16.02 8.70 -12.48
N ALA A 160 15.51 9.04 -11.30
CA ALA A 160 14.91 10.33 -11.01
C ALA A 160 15.91 11.51 -11.10
N GLY A 161 17.21 11.22 -10.89
CA GLY A 161 18.27 12.22 -10.95
C GLY A 161 18.18 13.30 -9.86
N ILE A 162 17.31 13.12 -8.86
CA ILE A 162 17.08 14.04 -7.75
C ILE A 162 17.24 13.31 -6.42
N ARG A 163 17.60 14.07 -5.37
CA ARG A 163 17.58 13.59 -3.99
C ARG A 163 16.23 13.95 -3.38
N GLY A 164 15.61 13.02 -2.69
CA GLY A 164 14.30 13.25 -2.11
C GLY A 164 13.83 12.08 -1.25
N GLU A 165 12.72 12.30 -0.56
CA GLU A 165 12.00 11.26 0.15
C GLU A 165 11.33 10.32 -0.86
N VAL A 166 11.39 9.00 -0.59
CA VAL A 166 10.81 7.98 -1.45
C VAL A 166 9.48 7.53 -0.85
N CYS A 167 8.40 7.70 -1.59
CA CYS A 167 7.06 7.24 -1.20
C CYS A 167 6.53 6.26 -2.24
N PHE A 168 5.97 5.13 -1.79
CA PHE A 168 5.25 4.22 -2.67
C PHE A 168 3.81 4.70 -2.87
N VAL A 169 3.37 4.72 -4.13
CA VAL A 169 2.02 5.09 -4.54
C VAL A 169 1.45 3.96 -5.38
N TYR A 170 0.23 3.51 -5.07
CA TYR A 170 -0.47 2.44 -5.76
C TYR A 170 -1.66 3.02 -6.54
N ILE A 171 -1.56 3.01 -7.86
CA ILE A 171 -2.56 3.64 -8.74
C ILE A 171 -3.48 2.56 -9.34
N PRO A 172 -4.79 2.63 -9.11
CA PRO A 172 -5.73 1.64 -9.61
C PRO A 172 -5.86 1.72 -11.14
N HIS A 173 -5.80 0.57 -11.79
CA HIS A 173 -5.98 0.37 -13.22
C HIS A 173 -6.92 -0.82 -13.46
N TYR A 174 -7.65 -0.80 -14.56
CA TYR A 174 -8.29 -1.98 -15.09
C TYR A 174 -7.38 -2.66 -16.10
N LEU A 175 -6.91 -3.86 -15.77
CA LEU A 175 -6.32 -4.77 -16.73
C LEU A 175 -7.44 -5.39 -17.54
N TYR A 176 -7.43 -5.18 -18.85
CA TYR A 176 -8.47 -5.68 -19.73
C TYR A 176 -7.94 -6.66 -20.75
N THR A 177 -8.78 -7.63 -21.09
CA THR A 177 -8.63 -8.48 -22.27
C THR A 177 -9.91 -8.39 -23.10
N CYS A 178 -9.77 -7.98 -24.36
CA CYS A 178 -10.83 -7.91 -25.33
C CYS A 178 -10.60 -8.99 -26.39
N THR A 179 -11.60 -9.83 -26.61
CA THR A 179 -11.55 -10.92 -27.60
C THR A 179 -12.78 -10.80 -28.49
N SER A 180 -12.58 -10.54 -29.77
CA SER A 180 -13.62 -10.64 -30.79
C SER A 180 -13.40 -11.89 -31.62
N ARG A 181 -14.48 -12.64 -31.89
CA ARG A 181 -14.44 -13.81 -32.76
C ARG A 181 -15.62 -13.81 -33.73
N GLY A 182 -15.37 -13.94 -35.02
CA GLY A 182 -16.42 -14.17 -36.00
C GLY A 182 -16.21 -13.48 -37.34
N GLU A 183 -17.12 -13.80 -38.24
CA GLU A 183 -17.08 -13.36 -39.63
C GLU A 183 -18.47 -12.99 -40.14
N LYS A 184 -18.53 -12.09 -41.12
CA LYS A 184 -19.73 -11.82 -41.89
C LYS A 184 -19.46 -11.94 -43.37
N GLN A 185 -20.35 -12.63 -44.07
CA GLN A 185 -20.35 -12.67 -45.52
C GLN A 185 -21.10 -11.46 -46.08
N CYS A 186 -20.45 -10.70 -46.95
CA CYS A 186 -21.03 -9.55 -47.65
C CYS A 186 -20.78 -9.69 -49.16
N GLY A 187 -21.80 -10.18 -49.87
CA GLY A 187 -21.66 -10.60 -51.26
C GLY A 187 -20.61 -11.70 -51.40
N LYS A 188 -19.53 -11.41 -52.13
CA LYS A 188 -18.39 -12.32 -52.34
C LYS A 188 -17.28 -12.19 -51.30
N TYR A 189 -17.34 -11.20 -50.41
CA TYR A 189 -16.30 -10.96 -49.41
C TYR A 189 -16.67 -11.63 -48.09
N LEU A 190 -15.71 -12.33 -47.50
CA LEU A 190 -15.79 -12.81 -46.12
C LEU A 190 -14.99 -11.85 -45.24
N ILE A 191 -15.68 -11.16 -44.34
CA ILE A 191 -15.07 -10.15 -43.47
C ILE A 191 -14.84 -10.79 -42.11
N ASN A 192 -13.57 -11.00 -41.77
CA ASN A 192 -13.16 -11.49 -40.46
C ASN A 192 -13.02 -10.30 -39.47
N PHE A 193 -13.47 -10.52 -38.24
CA PHE A 193 -13.42 -9.58 -37.12
C PHE A 193 -12.63 -10.12 -35.92
N ASP A 194 -11.88 -11.20 -36.10
CA ASP A 194 -11.07 -11.79 -35.04
C ASP A 194 -10.01 -10.79 -34.58
N ARG A 195 -10.01 -10.51 -33.28
CA ARG A 195 -9.03 -9.63 -32.64
C ARG A 195 -8.88 -10.00 -31.18
N ASP A 196 -7.64 -10.02 -30.72
CA ASP A 196 -7.30 -10.07 -29.30
C ASP A 196 -6.54 -8.79 -28.94
N GLU A 197 -6.95 -8.13 -27.86
CA GLU A 197 -6.31 -6.92 -27.35
C GLU A 197 -6.21 -7.04 -25.83
N LYS A 198 -5.01 -6.78 -25.30
CA LYS A 198 -4.78 -6.68 -23.86
C LYS A 198 -4.18 -5.31 -23.57
N GLY A 199 -4.63 -4.67 -22.49
CA GLY A 199 -4.21 -3.32 -22.15
C GLY A 199 -4.51 -2.94 -20.71
N LEU A 200 -4.10 -1.73 -20.33
CA LEU A 200 -4.42 -1.10 -19.05
C LEU A 200 -5.22 0.18 -19.30
N ILE A 201 -6.19 0.43 -18.43
CA ILE A 201 -6.91 1.70 -18.34
C ILE A 201 -6.76 2.23 -16.93
N ASN A 202 -6.37 3.50 -16.79
CA ASN A 202 -6.30 4.16 -15.50
C ASN A 202 -7.72 4.28 -14.90
N ALA A 203 -7.94 3.70 -13.72
CA ALA A 203 -9.26 3.65 -13.09
C ALA A 203 -9.65 4.96 -12.40
N ILE A 204 -8.78 5.97 -12.40
CA ILE A 204 -9.04 7.33 -11.93
C ILE A 204 -9.49 8.21 -13.10
N THR A 205 -8.78 8.18 -14.23
CA THR A 205 -9.02 9.07 -15.38
C THR A 205 -9.83 8.44 -16.50
N GLY A 206 -9.93 7.11 -16.55
CA GLY A 206 -10.56 6.37 -17.64
C GLY A 206 -9.73 6.31 -18.93
N SER A 207 -8.49 6.80 -18.92
CA SER A 207 -7.62 6.85 -20.10
C SER A 207 -6.86 5.52 -20.29
N LYS A 208 -6.71 5.07 -21.54
CA LYS A 208 -5.86 3.92 -21.89
C LYS A 208 -4.39 4.28 -21.64
N CYS A 209 -3.64 3.38 -21.02
CA CYS A 209 -2.19 3.53 -20.85
C CYS A 209 -1.47 3.17 -22.16
N GLU A 210 -0.43 3.94 -22.48
CA GLU A 210 0.47 3.66 -23.61
C GLU A 210 1.48 2.57 -23.22
N ILE A 211 1.01 1.34 -23.01
CA ILE A 211 1.88 0.18 -22.80
C ILE A 211 1.72 -0.75 -23.99
N GLU A 212 2.84 -1.12 -24.60
CA GLU A 212 2.89 -2.10 -25.69
C GLU A 212 2.26 -3.42 -25.22
N SER A 213 1.28 -3.94 -25.98
CA SER A 213 0.55 -5.16 -25.61
C SER A 213 1.47 -6.36 -25.35
N GLU A 214 2.60 -6.46 -26.06
CA GLU A 214 3.64 -7.48 -25.87
C GLU A 214 4.22 -7.48 -24.45
N LYS A 215 4.37 -6.31 -23.83
CA LYS A 215 4.83 -6.18 -22.44
C LYS A 215 3.79 -6.69 -21.46
N LEU A 216 2.51 -6.68 -21.84
CA LEU A 216 1.39 -7.11 -20.99
C LEU A 216 1.02 -8.59 -21.18
N GLU A 217 1.38 -9.25 -22.28
CA GLU A 217 1.01 -10.66 -22.55
C GLU A 217 1.37 -11.57 -21.37
N ASN A 218 2.57 -11.41 -20.84
CA ASN A 218 3.11 -12.25 -19.76
C ASN A 218 2.97 -11.63 -18.36
N VAL A 219 2.33 -10.46 -18.24
CA VAL A 219 2.09 -9.84 -16.94
C VAL A 219 1.06 -10.64 -16.18
N LYS A 220 1.49 -11.11 -15.01
CA LYS A 220 0.65 -11.74 -13.99
C LYS A 220 0.56 -10.79 -12.80
N PRO A 221 -0.64 -10.27 -12.49
CA PRO A 221 -0.84 -9.55 -11.26
C PRO A 221 -0.58 -10.47 -10.06
N GLU A 222 0.02 -9.90 -9.02
CA GLU A 222 0.38 -10.62 -7.80
C GLU A 222 -0.29 -9.96 -6.61
N THR A 223 -0.88 -10.79 -5.75
CA THR A 223 -1.44 -10.31 -4.49
C THR A 223 -0.30 -10.04 -3.53
N LYS A 224 -0.23 -8.81 -3.02
CA LYS A 224 0.81 -8.39 -2.08
C LYS A 224 0.25 -7.51 -0.97
N ASN A 225 0.83 -7.65 0.21
CA ASN A 225 0.63 -6.68 1.26
C ASN A 225 1.51 -5.46 0.97
N VAL A 226 0.90 -4.30 0.80
CA VAL A 226 1.65 -3.06 0.61
C VAL A 226 2.19 -2.57 1.94
N SER A 227 3.17 -1.67 1.94
CA SER A 227 3.66 -1.07 3.20
C SER A 227 2.61 -0.15 3.83
N GLY A 228 2.48 -0.11 5.16
CA GLY A 228 1.53 0.79 5.84
C GLY A 228 1.74 2.29 5.54
N GLY A 229 2.96 2.69 5.18
CA GLY A 229 3.30 4.05 4.74
C GLY A 229 3.04 4.34 3.24
N ALA A 230 2.51 3.38 2.48
CA ALA A 230 2.22 3.59 1.06
C ALA A 230 0.89 4.31 0.84
N LYS A 231 0.86 5.21 -0.15
CA LYS A 231 -0.39 5.85 -0.60
C LYS A 231 -1.12 4.89 -1.55
N VAL A 232 -2.32 4.46 -1.18
CA VAL A 232 -3.20 3.69 -2.07
C VAL A 232 -4.28 4.62 -2.61
N MET A 233 -4.39 4.71 -3.94
CA MET A 233 -5.40 5.56 -4.57
C MET A 233 -6.70 4.78 -4.83
N GLU A 234 -7.82 5.49 -4.82
CA GLU A 234 -9.13 4.90 -5.08
C GLU A 234 -9.55 5.01 -6.55
N ALA A 235 -10.19 3.96 -7.07
CA ALA A 235 -10.77 3.98 -8.40
C ALA A 235 -11.97 4.95 -8.44
N LYS A 236 -11.95 5.89 -9.39
CA LYS A 236 -13.02 6.88 -9.57
C LYS A 236 -13.98 6.50 -10.72
N VAL A 237 -13.54 5.67 -11.65
CA VAL A 237 -14.32 5.19 -12.80
C VAL A 237 -14.79 3.75 -12.56
N LYS A 238 -16.06 3.47 -12.86
CA LYS A 238 -16.66 2.15 -12.63
C LYS A 238 -16.27 1.17 -13.73
N LYS A 239 -16.13 -0.11 -13.36
CA LYS A 239 -15.85 -1.23 -14.27
C LYS A 239 -16.85 -1.33 -15.43
N SER A 240 -18.14 -1.07 -15.18
CA SER A 240 -19.18 -1.09 -16.21
C SER A 240 -18.97 -0.02 -17.29
N GLU A 241 -18.60 1.19 -16.90
CA GLU A 241 -18.36 2.31 -17.81
C GLU A 241 -17.16 2.03 -18.72
N ILE A 242 -16.09 1.47 -18.15
CA ILE A 242 -14.93 1.03 -18.92
C ILE A 242 -15.27 -0.11 -19.89
N SER A 243 -16.06 -1.09 -19.44
CA SER A 243 -16.48 -2.22 -20.28
C SER A 243 -17.29 -1.76 -21.49
N GLU A 244 -18.22 -0.82 -21.30
CA GLU A 244 -19.02 -0.25 -22.39
C GLU A 244 -18.17 0.57 -23.36
N SER A 245 -17.24 1.37 -22.84
CA SER A 245 -16.31 2.16 -23.63
C SER A 245 -15.40 1.29 -24.51
N LEU A 246 -14.82 0.22 -23.93
CA LEU A 246 -13.99 -0.75 -24.64
C LEU A 246 -14.77 -1.49 -25.73
N LEU A 247 -15.97 -1.96 -25.42
CA LEU A 247 -16.84 -2.64 -26.39
C LEU A 247 -17.14 -1.71 -27.57
N LYS A 248 -17.53 -0.45 -27.29
CA LYS A 248 -17.83 0.54 -28.32
C LYS A 248 -16.61 0.82 -29.20
N SER A 249 -15.45 1.08 -28.59
CA SER A 249 -14.19 1.33 -29.30
C SER A 249 -13.80 0.15 -30.18
N LEU A 250 -13.92 -1.09 -29.69
CA LEU A 250 -13.55 -2.26 -30.48
C LEU A 250 -14.49 -2.49 -31.67
N VAL A 251 -15.80 -2.27 -31.49
CA VAL A 251 -16.78 -2.32 -32.59
C VAL A 251 -16.45 -1.27 -33.65
N GLU A 252 -16.16 -0.04 -33.23
CA GLU A 252 -15.80 1.05 -34.12
C GLU A 252 -14.53 0.73 -34.92
N ASP A 253 -13.47 0.28 -34.25
CA ASP A 253 -12.20 -0.12 -34.87
C ASP A 253 -12.34 -1.26 -35.87
N LEU A 254 -13.17 -2.26 -35.55
CA LEU A 254 -13.37 -3.44 -36.39
C LEU A 254 -14.38 -3.22 -37.51
N THR A 255 -15.09 -2.09 -37.51
CA THR A 255 -16.08 -1.79 -38.54
C THR A 255 -15.39 -1.44 -39.86
N LYS A 256 -15.77 -2.15 -40.93
CA LYS A 256 -15.19 -1.98 -42.27
C LYS A 256 -16.23 -1.45 -43.25
N ASN A 257 -15.79 -0.57 -44.15
CA ASN A 257 -16.59 -0.16 -45.32
C ASN A 257 -16.23 -1.07 -46.49
N VAL A 258 -17.21 -1.79 -47.04
CA VAL A 258 -17.03 -2.76 -48.11
C VAL A 258 -17.91 -2.40 -49.29
N ARG A 259 -17.29 -2.25 -50.46
CA ARG A 259 -18.00 -2.03 -51.73
C ARG A 259 -18.35 -3.37 -52.37
N VAL A 260 -19.64 -3.68 -52.42
CA VAL A 260 -20.18 -4.87 -53.06
C VAL A 260 -20.68 -4.50 -54.45
N ASN A 261 -20.44 -5.36 -55.44
CA ASN A 261 -20.94 -5.16 -56.79
C ASN A 261 -22.01 -6.20 -57.12
N HIS A 262 -23.10 -5.75 -57.73
CA HIS A 262 -24.20 -6.57 -58.20
C HIS A 262 -24.28 -6.49 -59.72
N SER A 263 -24.45 -7.64 -60.37
CA SER A 263 -24.69 -7.72 -61.80
C SER A 263 -26.10 -8.23 -62.06
N GLU A 264 -26.91 -7.44 -62.75
CA GLU A 264 -28.25 -7.83 -63.20
C GLU A 264 -28.35 -7.57 -64.71
N GLY A 265 -28.34 -8.64 -65.51
CA GLY A 265 -28.17 -8.54 -66.96
C GLY A 265 -26.80 -7.95 -67.34
N ASP A 266 -26.80 -6.90 -68.18
CA ASP A 266 -25.58 -6.17 -68.60
C ASP A 266 -25.23 -4.98 -67.69
N ALA A 267 -26.01 -4.74 -66.62
CA ALA A 267 -25.79 -3.62 -65.70
C ALA A 267 -25.00 -4.05 -64.45
N ILE A 268 -24.05 -3.21 -64.02
CA ILE A 268 -23.29 -3.38 -62.78
C ILE A 268 -23.60 -2.21 -61.84
N TYR A 269 -24.07 -2.52 -60.63
CA TYR A 269 -24.32 -1.55 -59.56
C TYR A 269 -23.35 -1.79 -58.40
N TYR A 270 -22.95 -0.72 -57.72
CA TYR A 270 -22.07 -0.78 -56.54
C TYR A 270 -22.84 -0.29 -55.31
N GLU A 271 -22.75 -1.05 -54.23
CA GLU A 271 -23.29 -0.71 -52.91
C GLU A 271 -22.13 -0.59 -51.91
N ASP A 272 -22.07 0.52 -51.17
CA ASP A 272 -21.12 0.70 -50.08
C ASP A 272 -21.78 0.30 -48.75
N LEU A 273 -21.37 -0.84 -48.21
CA LEU A 273 -21.90 -1.40 -46.96
C LEU A 273 -20.94 -1.16 -45.81
N LYS A 274 -21.48 -0.70 -44.67
CA LYS A 274 -20.75 -0.61 -43.40
C LYS A 274 -21.02 -1.87 -42.58
N VAL A 275 -19.98 -2.68 -42.35
CA VAL A 275 -20.10 -3.99 -41.72
C VAL A 275 -19.30 -4.00 -40.42
N ALA A 276 -19.99 -4.28 -39.32
CA ALA A 276 -19.43 -4.33 -37.97
C ALA A 276 -19.55 -5.75 -37.37
N PRO A 277 -18.69 -6.12 -36.41
CA PRO A 277 -18.86 -7.36 -35.65
C PRO A 277 -20.20 -7.38 -34.89
N ASP A 278 -20.67 -8.58 -34.56
CA ASP A 278 -21.76 -8.71 -33.59
C ASP A 278 -21.22 -8.41 -32.18
N LYS A 279 -22.02 -7.74 -31.34
CA LYS A 279 -21.61 -7.42 -29.97
C LYS A 279 -21.53 -8.68 -29.12
N ASP A 280 -22.39 -9.66 -29.38
CA ASP A 280 -22.41 -10.93 -28.66
C ASP A 280 -21.17 -11.80 -28.94
N ASN A 281 -20.45 -11.47 -30.03
CA ASN A 281 -19.20 -12.10 -30.43
C ASN A 281 -17.96 -11.41 -29.83
N ILE A 282 -18.14 -10.39 -28.99
CA ILE A 282 -17.07 -9.67 -28.31
C ILE A 282 -17.14 -9.95 -26.81
N LYS A 283 -16.04 -10.44 -26.26
CA LYS A 283 -15.85 -10.63 -24.82
C LYS A 283 -14.91 -9.56 -24.30
N VAL A 284 -15.31 -8.88 -23.22
CA VAL A 284 -14.47 -7.93 -22.48
C VAL A 284 -14.32 -8.45 -21.05
N GLU A 285 -13.09 -8.75 -20.66
CA GLU A 285 -12.72 -9.14 -19.30
C GLU A 285 -11.94 -8.02 -18.65
N LEU A 286 -12.24 -7.71 -17.39
CA LEU A 286 -11.66 -6.59 -16.64
C LEU A 286 -11.31 -7.04 -15.21
N GLU A 287 -10.08 -6.80 -14.79
CA GLU A 287 -9.58 -7.02 -13.44
C GLU A 287 -9.06 -5.71 -12.87
N LEU A 288 -9.44 -5.37 -11.63
CA LEU A 288 -8.88 -4.21 -10.95
C LEU A 288 -7.51 -4.59 -10.39
N VAL A 289 -6.47 -3.90 -10.84
CA VAL A 289 -5.09 -4.10 -10.45
C VAL A 289 -4.46 -2.77 -10.07
N TYR A 290 -3.40 -2.79 -9.27
CA TYR A 290 -2.70 -1.59 -8.86
C TYR A 290 -1.32 -1.50 -9.52
N LEU A 291 -1.05 -0.39 -10.20
CA LEU A 291 0.25 -0.05 -10.73
C LEU A 291 1.14 0.48 -9.59
N PRO A 292 2.24 -0.19 -9.24
CA PRO A 292 3.19 0.34 -8.29
C PRO A 292 3.98 1.50 -8.89
N VAL A 293 3.99 2.62 -8.18
CA VAL A 293 4.72 3.84 -8.56
C VAL A 293 5.59 4.25 -7.39
N VAL A 294 6.83 4.64 -7.69
CA VAL A 294 7.69 5.31 -6.72
C VAL A 294 7.66 6.81 -7.00
N GLN A 295 7.30 7.58 -5.98
CA GLN A 295 7.32 9.03 -5.98
C GLN A 295 8.55 9.51 -5.20
N ILE A 296 9.46 10.21 -5.88
CA ILE A 296 10.63 10.85 -5.25
C ILE A 296 10.29 12.33 -5.03
N ARG A 297 10.19 12.76 -3.77
CA ARG A 297 9.87 14.13 -3.36
C ARG A 297 11.14 14.88 -2.96
N GLY A 298 11.67 15.68 -3.88
CA GLY A 298 12.85 16.53 -3.68
C GLY A 298 12.55 18.01 -3.90
N ASP A 299 13.42 18.69 -4.64
CA ASP A 299 13.17 20.02 -5.20
C ASP A 299 12.01 20.05 -6.21
N LYS A 300 11.73 18.90 -6.81
CA LYS A 300 10.55 18.58 -7.60
C LYS A 300 10.04 17.18 -7.24
N ILE A 301 8.82 16.87 -7.67
CA ILE A 301 8.25 15.53 -7.55
C ILE A 301 8.51 14.78 -8.87
N VAL A 302 9.08 13.58 -8.78
CA VAL A 302 9.25 12.67 -9.92
C VAL A 302 8.56 11.36 -9.59
N GLU A 303 7.65 10.94 -10.45
CA GLU A 303 6.91 9.68 -10.33
C GLU A 303 7.41 8.70 -11.38
N ILE A 304 7.70 7.47 -10.97
CA ILE A 304 8.26 6.43 -11.84
C ILE A 304 7.40 5.19 -11.71
N ASP A 305 6.90 4.72 -12.85
CA ASP A 305 6.23 3.42 -12.95
C ASP A 305 7.24 2.30 -12.68
N MET A 306 6.96 1.46 -11.69
CA MET A 306 7.85 0.37 -11.28
C MET A 306 7.76 -0.86 -12.19
N MET A 307 6.75 -0.96 -13.06
CA MET A 307 6.65 -2.00 -14.08
C MET A 307 7.50 -1.65 -15.30
N SER A 308 7.36 -0.46 -15.87
CA SER A 308 8.06 -0.06 -17.10
C SER A 308 9.40 0.63 -16.85
N GLY A 309 9.55 1.27 -15.68
CA GLY A 309 10.65 2.20 -15.39
C GLY A 309 10.49 3.57 -16.06
N GLU A 310 9.33 3.88 -16.64
CA GLU A 310 9.09 5.17 -17.26
C GLU A 310 8.75 6.24 -16.23
N ILE A 311 9.22 7.46 -16.48
CA ILE A 311 8.85 8.63 -15.67
C ILE A 311 7.45 9.06 -16.11
N LEU A 312 6.52 9.10 -15.16
CA LEU A 312 5.17 9.59 -15.39
C LEU A 312 5.25 11.11 -15.65
N ARG A 313 4.72 11.54 -16.80
CA ARG A 313 4.80 12.93 -17.27
C ARG A 313 3.73 13.84 -16.65
N GLU A 314 2.65 13.24 -16.14
CA GLU A 314 1.57 13.95 -15.46
C GLU A 314 1.62 13.57 -13.97
N PRO A 315 1.71 14.55 -13.04
CA PRO A 315 1.58 14.26 -11.62
C PRO A 315 0.18 13.71 -11.38
N VAL A 316 0.10 12.59 -10.65
CA VAL A 316 -1.18 11.93 -10.36
C VAL A 316 -1.86 12.71 -9.23
N ASP A 317 -2.42 13.87 -9.58
CA ASP A 317 -2.97 14.85 -8.63
C ASP A 317 -4.28 14.38 -7.99
N ASP A 318 -4.38 14.56 -6.67
CA ASP A 318 -5.65 14.66 -5.92
C ASP A 318 -5.96 16.15 -5.77
N GLY A 319 -6.26 16.79 -6.91
CA GLY A 319 -6.72 18.16 -7.10
C GLY A 319 -6.44 19.21 -6.02
N VAL A 320 -5.64 20.22 -6.36
CA VAL A 320 -6.05 21.64 -6.23
C VAL A 320 -5.52 22.42 -7.44
N GLU A 321 -6.39 22.73 -8.40
CA GLU A 321 -6.18 23.93 -9.23
C GLU A 321 -6.33 25.14 -8.30
N LEU A 322 -5.24 25.81 -7.98
CA LEU A 322 -5.30 27.18 -7.46
C LEU A 322 -5.52 28.11 -8.67
N LEU A 323 -6.77 28.56 -8.84
CA LEU A 323 -7.12 29.72 -9.65
C LEU A 323 -6.68 31.03 -8.96
#